data_AF-A0A416VP72-F1
#
_entry.id   AF-A0A416VP72-F1
#
_cell.length_a   1.000
_cell.length_b   1.000
_cell.length_c   1.000
_cell.angle_alpha   90.00
_cell.angle_beta   90.00
_cell.angle_gamma   90.00
#
_symmetry.space_group_name_H-M   'P 1'
#
loop_
_entity.id
_entity.type
_entity.pdbx_description
1 polymer ?
#
loop_
_entity_poly.entity_id
_entity_poly.type
_entity_poly.pdbx_seq_one_letter_code
_entity_poly.pdbx_strand_id
1 'polypeptide(L)'
;MDPINYIKAYGVEQESGDLLYRKLFNGNYMVVWQTYNNIDIFLCKWLPNSHEDIDESCIIDKIRSFDNENETKVAKFKQMLRS
;
A
#
# COMPACT_ATOMS: atom_id res chain seq x y z
N MET A 1 -1.84 10.99 14.00
CA MET A 1 -2.10 11.26 12.56
C MET A 1 -2.86 10.06 12.04
N ASP A 2 -3.92 10.25 11.28
CA ASP A 2 -4.68 9.12 10.71
C ASP A 2 -3.78 8.27 9.78
N PRO A 3 -3.85 6.92 9.82
CA PRO A 3 -2.94 6.09 9.03
C PRO A 3 -3.04 6.32 7.52
N ILE A 4 -4.21 6.68 6.97
CA ILE A 4 -4.32 7.01 5.54
C ILE A 4 -3.60 8.32 5.22
N ASN A 5 -3.70 9.31 6.10
CA ASN A 5 -3.01 10.59 5.93
C ASN A 5 -1.49 10.40 6.07
N TYR A 6 -1.05 9.50 6.95
CA TYR A 6 0.35 9.08 7.02
C TYR A 6 0.82 8.52 5.67
N ILE A 7 0.07 7.59 5.07
CA ILE A 7 0.43 6.96 3.81
C ILE A 7 0.44 7.97 2.64
N LYS A 8 -0.57 8.85 2.57
CA LYS A 8 -0.66 9.92 1.56
C LYS A 8 0.50 10.91 1.63
N ALA A 9 1.03 11.20 2.83
CA ALA A 9 2.22 12.05 2.97
C ALA A 9 3.48 11.47 2.28
N TYR A 10 3.48 10.17 1.94
CA TYR A 10 4.50 9.52 1.12
C TYR A 10 4.09 9.37 -0.36
N GLY A 11 3.08 10.12 -0.83
CA GLY A 11 2.67 10.18 -2.23
C GLY A 11 1.90 8.95 -2.73
N VAL A 12 1.34 8.14 -1.82
CA VAL A 12 0.44 7.02 -2.17
C VAL A 12 -1.00 7.52 -2.14
N GLU A 13 -1.38 8.18 -3.24
CA GLU A 13 -2.63 8.95 -3.33
C GLU A 13 -3.31 8.89 -4.70
N GLN A 14 -2.71 8.23 -5.70
CA GLN A 14 -3.35 8.03 -7.00
C GLN A 14 -4.44 6.97 -6.87
N GLU A 15 -5.53 7.08 -7.62
CA GLU A 15 -6.68 6.18 -7.51
C GLU A 15 -6.75 5.19 -8.68
N SER A 16 -7.00 3.92 -8.38
CA SER A 16 -7.30 2.87 -9.36
C SER A 16 -8.43 2.01 -8.81
N GLY A 17 -9.64 2.19 -9.35
CA GLY A 17 -10.84 1.58 -8.78
C GLY A 17 -11.05 2.04 -7.35
N ASP A 18 -11.03 1.10 -6.41
CA ASP A 18 -11.17 1.34 -4.97
C ASP A 18 -9.82 1.33 -4.22
N LEU A 19 -8.71 1.43 -4.95
CA LEU A 19 -7.35 1.40 -4.42
C LEU A 19 -6.70 2.77 -4.48
N LEU A 20 -5.87 3.07 -3.47
CA LEU A 20 -4.84 4.09 -3.60
C LEU A 20 -3.53 3.45 -4.03
N TYR A 21 -2.73 4.13 -4.83
CA TYR A 21 -1.45 3.60 -5.25
C TYR A 21 -0.37 4.67 -5.48
N ARG A 22 0.86 4.18 -5.59
CA ARG A 22 2.04 4.90 -6.08
C ARG A 22 2.92 3.95 -6.87
N LYS A 23 3.33 4.35 -8.07
CA LYS A 23 4.39 3.66 -8.81
C LYS A 23 5.75 3.98 -8.20
N LEU A 24 6.54 2.95 -7.92
CA LEU A 24 7.90 3.05 -7.39
C LEU A 24 8.94 3.11 -8.52
N PHE A 25 10.16 3.50 -8.19
CA PHE A 25 11.22 3.69 -9.19
C PHE A 25 11.64 2.39 -9.88
N ASN A 26 11.54 1.25 -9.20
CA ASN A 26 11.80 -0.07 -9.77
C ASN A 26 10.68 -0.59 -10.70
N GLY A 27 9.59 0.16 -10.87
CA GLY A 27 8.43 -0.23 -11.67
C GLY A 27 7.34 -0.98 -10.91
N ASN A 28 7.56 -1.40 -9.66
CA ASN A 28 6.54 -1.97 -8.79
C ASN A 28 5.57 -0.89 -8.30
N TYR A 29 4.48 -1.33 -7.67
CA TYR A 29 3.41 -0.48 -7.20
C TYR A 29 3.22 -0.67 -5.70
N MET A 30 3.26 0.43 -4.95
CA MET A 30 2.67 0.46 -3.62
C MET A 30 1.17 0.60 -3.79
N VAL A 31 0.39 -0.34 -3.29
CA VAL A 31 -1.07 -0.40 -3.42
C VAL A 31 -1.67 -0.44 -2.03
N VAL A 32 -2.73 0.32 -1.80
CA VAL A 32 -3.40 0.45 -0.51
C VAL A 32 -4.87 0.22 -0.73
N TRP A 33 -5.42 -0.69 0.06
CA TRP A 33 -6.85 -0.92 0.14
C TRP A 33 -7.34 -0.53 1.52
N GLN A 34 -8.34 0.34 1.57
CA GLN A 34 -8.91 0.84 2.80
C GLN A 34 -10.36 0.39 2.93
N THR A 35 -10.66 -0.26 4.05
CA THR A 35 -12.02 -0.45 4.54
C THR A 35 -12.29 0.54 5.68
N TYR A 36 -13.54 0.59 6.16
CA TYR A 36 -13.94 1.50 7.24
C TYR A 36 -13.06 1.39 8.51
N ASN A 37 -12.57 0.18 8.83
CA ASN A 37 -11.81 -0.09 10.05
C ASN A 37 -10.36 -0.51 9.83
N ASN A 38 -9.94 -0.69 8.58
CA ASN A 38 -8.68 -1.37 8.30
C ASN A 38 -8.04 -0.88 7.02
N ILE A 39 -6.72 -0.68 7.04
CA ILE A 39 -5.91 -0.31 5.89
C ILE A 39 -4.90 -1.42 5.65
N ASP A 40 -4.92 -2.02 4.47
CA ASP A 40 -3.91 -2.98 4.05
C ASP A 40 -3.01 -2.36 2.98
N ILE A 41 -1.71 -2.64 3.04
CA ILE A 41 -0.72 -2.16 2.09
C ILE A 41 -0.08 -3.36 1.40
N PHE A 42 0.05 -3.28 0.08
CA PHE A 42 0.63 -4.31 -0.77
C PHE A 42 1.73 -3.70 -1.63
N LEU A 43 2.82 -4.43 -1.82
CA LEU A 43 3.81 -4.15 -2.85
C LEU A 43 3.51 -5.11 -4.00
N CYS A 44 3.10 -4.59 -5.15
CA CYS A 44 2.69 -5.40 -6.29
C CYS A 44 3.62 -5.21 -7.49
N LYS A 45 3.83 -6.26 -8.29
CA LYS A 45 4.61 -6.24 -9.54
C LYS A 45 3.93 -5.42 -10.65
N TRP A 46 2.61 -5.36 -10.63
CA TRP A 46 1.77 -4.56 -11.52
C TRP A 46 0.63 -3.94 -10.72
N LEU A 47 -0.02 -2.93 -11.30
CA LEU A 47 -1.16 -2.24 -10.70
C LEU A 47 -2.43 -3.08 -10.90
N PRO A 48 -3.10 -3.55 -9.83
CA PRO A 48 -4.43 -4.17 -9.93
C PRO A 48 -5.50 -3.13 -10.26
N ASN A 49 -6.60 -3.54 -10.89
CA ASN A 49 -7.69 -2.61 -11.20
C ASN A 49 -8.60 -2.35 -9.99
N SER A 50 -8.66 -3.29 -9.05
CA SER A 50 -9.45 -3.21 -7.81
C SER A 50 -8.90 -4.15 -6.74
N HIS A 51 -9.44 -4.08 -5.52
CA HIS A 51 -9.05 -5.01 -4.44
C HIS A 51 -9.33 -6.49 -4.72
N GLU A 52 -10.31 -6.79 -5.59
CA GLU A 52 -10.65 -8.17 -5.97
C GLU A 52 -9.55 -8.81 -6.82
N ASP A 53 -8.76 -7.99 -7.52
CA ASP A 53 -7.62 -8.43 -8.35
C ASP A 53 -6.30 -8.55 -7.56
N ILE A 54 -6.34 -8.32 -6.24
CA ILE A 54 -5.14 -8.42 -5.37
C ILE A 54 -4.95 -9.88 -4.95
N ASP A 55 -4.04 -10.58 -5.63
CA ASP A 55 -3.71 -11.98 -5.38
C ASP A 55 -2.19 -12.25 -5.31
N GLU A 56 -1.81 -13.51 -5.08
CA GLU A 56 -0.40 -13.91 -4.97
C GLU A 56 0.40 -13.75 -6.25
N SER A 57 -0.26 -13.61 -7.41
CA SER A 57 0.45 -13.38 -8.67
C SER A 57 1.03 -11.96 -8.70
N CYS A 58 0.29 -10.97 -8.16
CA CYS A 58 0.74 -9.59 -8.12
C CYS A 58 1.58 -9.26 -6.87
N ILE A 59 1.25 -9.82 -5.70
CA ILE A 59 1.86 -9.47 -4.40
C ILE A 59 3.31 -9.95 -4.29
N ILE A 60 4.22 -9.01 -4.02
CA ILE A 60 5.61 -9.25 -3.61
C ILE A 60 5.71 -9.27 -2.08
N ASP A 61 5.06 -8.30 -1.42
CA ASP A 61 5.02 -8.20 0.03
C ASP A 61 3.76 -7.46 0.49
N LYS A 62 3.39 -7.58 1.77
CA LYS A 62 2.19 -6.96 2.34
C LYS A 62 2.32 -6.57 3.80
N ILE A 63 1.52 -5.58 4.20
CA ILE A 63 1.29 -5.16 5.58
C ILE A 63 -0.22 -5.21 5.81
N ARG A 64 -0.67 -6.11 6.67
CA ARG A 64 -2.06 -6.18 7.10
C ARG A 64 -2.30 -5.22 8.26
N SER A 65 -3.43 -4.53 8.22
CA SER A 65 -3.88 -3.61 9.27
C SER A 65 -2.84 -2.57 9.64
N PHE A 66 -2.37 -1.85 8.64
CA PHE A 66 -1.38 -0.79 8.82
C PHE A 66 -1.83 0.21 9.89
N ASP A 67 -0.89 0.48 10.78
CA ASP A 67 -1.03 1.39 11.90
C ASP A 67 0.26 2.21 11.96
N ASN A 68 0.14 3.53 11.87
CA ASN A 68 1.27 4.44 11.86
C ASN A 68 1.87 4.68 13.26
N GLU A 69 1.28 4.13 14.32
CA GLU A 69 1.86 4.09 15.67
C GLU A 69 2.64 2.77 15.91
N ASN A 70 2.46 1.77 15.05
CA ASN A 70 3.20 0.52 15.11
C ASN A 70 4.55 0.63 14.38
N GLU A 71 5.64 0.76 15.13
CA GLU A 71 7.00 0.95 14.59
C GLU A 71 7.43 -0.13 13.59
N THR A 72 7.08 -1.39 13.83
CA THR A 72 7.41 -2.51 12.94
C THR A 72 6.71 -2.37 11.59
N LYS A 73 5.42 -2.00 11.59
CA LYS A 73 4.65 -1.78 10.35
C LYS A 73 5.16 -0.54 9.61
N VAL A 74 5.48 0.52 10.34
CA VAL A 74 6.07 1.75 9.77
C VAL A 74 7.43 1.47 9.13
N ALA A 75 8.30 0.71 9.80
CA ALA A 75 9.61 0.34 9.27
C ALA A 75 9.47 -0.49 7.98
N LYS A 76 8.56 -1.48 7.97
CA LYS A 76 8.27 -2.29 6.80
C LYS A 76 7.70 -1.46 5.64
N PHE A 77 6.78 -0.54 5.91
CA PHE A 77 6.25 0.38 4.89
C PHE A 77 7.36 1.23 4.26
N LYS A 78 8.25 1.80 5.08
CA LYS A 78 9.41 2.56 4.60
C LYS A 78 10.39 1.70 3.79
N GLN A 79 10.54 0.42 4.13
CA GLN A 79 11.35 -0.51 3.35
C GLN A 79 10.71 -0.78 1.98
N MET A 80 9.40 -1.04 1.93
CA MET A 80 8.67 -1.27 0.68
C MET A 80 8.76 -0.05 -0.25
N LEU A 81 8.71 1.19 0.28
CA LEU A 81 8.86 2.43 -0.51
C LEU A 81 10.20 2.59 -1.21
N ARG A 82 11.25 1.93 -0.71
CA ARG A 82 12.61 1.99 -1.29
C ARG A 82 12.86 0.93 -2.35
N SER A 83 11.88 0.05 -2.59
CA SER A 83 12.03 -1.04 -3.54
C SER A 83 12.24 -0.51 -4.95
#